data_AF-A0A7S3U3N0-F1
#
_entry.id   AF-A0A7S3U3N0-F1
#
_cell.length_a   1.000
_cell.length_b   1.000
_cell.length_c   1.000
_cell.angle_alpha   90.00
_cell.angle_beta   90.00
_cell.angle_gamma   90.00
#
_symmetry.space_group_name_H-M   'P 1'
#
loop_
_entity.id
_entity.type
_entity.pdbx_description
1 polymer ?
#
loop_
_entity_poly.entity_id
_entity_poly.type
_entity_poly.pdbx_seq_one_letter_code
_entity_poly.pdbx_strand_id
1 'polypeptide(L)'
;YGESVDALERAIRMMSAQDYDRGQASSMLQGMAATVPGMPKVLAAFLQEKSKAAQPGAPEVAAYEFQSGGIVSLLKDLLKKFEGELSEVEESESNQAHEFKLTEIHLSDVIAKSKSDREEKAAEKAKTAAASAKAKGELAETKATKASDEKTLGDMIALFKQKTSVYESNQQVRKDELETISKAIGIISSDDVAGSYSDRINLAQVKAATRTVSLLQLGSSKRRMAAQQQAAELLRKRGKALNSKALLLLAEKVPADAFAKVIGMIEDLVEKLKEEAAAEADHKAWCDEQLKANKLKRNKKTAQAN
;
A
#
# COMPACT_ATOMS: atom_id res chain seq x y z
N TYR A 1 -52.04 10.46 -27.74
CA TYR A 1 -52.53 11.67 -28.44
C TYR A 1 -52.15 11.71 -29.92
N GLY A 2 -50.94 11.29 -30.33
CA GLY A 2 -50.51 11.31 -31.75
C GLY A 2 -51.44 10.60 -32.74
N GLU A 3 -51.91 9.39 -32.43
CA GLU A 3 -52.87 8.67 -33.29
C GLU A 3 -54.22 9.39 -33.41
N SER A 4 -54.63 10.10 -32.36
CA SER A 4 -55.89 10.85 -32.32
C SER A 4 -55.79 12.16 -33.11
N VAL A 5 -54.65 12.86 -33.03
CA VAL A 5 -54.36 14.05 -33.86
C VAL A 5 -54.33 13.67 -35.34
N ASP A 6 -53.61 12.60 -35.69
CA ASP A 6 -53.51 12.11 -37.07
C ASP A 6 -54.87 11.63 -37.62
N ALA A 7 -55.69 10.96 -36.81
CA ALA A 7 -57.05 10.58 -37.19
C ALA A 7 -57.97 11.80 -37.42
N LEU A 8 -57.87 12.84 -36.57
CA LEU A 8 -58.64 14.08 -36.70
C LEU A 8 -58.19 14.89 -37.93
N GLU A 9 -56.90 14.98 -38.21
CA GLU A 9 -56.39 15.62 -39.42
C GLU A 9 -56.92 14.93 -40.69
N ARG A 10 -56.89 13.60 -40.74
CA ARG A 10 -57.41 12.82 -41.87
C ARG A 10 -58.93 13.02 -42.01
N ALA A 11 -59.67 13.01 -40.91
CA ALA A 11 -61.12 13.23 -40.92
C ALA A 11 -61.48 14.65 -41.41
N ILE A 12 -60.79 15.68 -40.92
CA ILE A 12 -60.98 17.08 -41.36
C ILE A 12 -60.65 17.21 -42.85
N ARG A 13 -59.53 16.63 -43.32
CA ARG A 13 -59.17 16.66 -44.75
C ARG A 13 -60.22 15.98 -45.62
N MET A 14 -60.75 14.83 -45.22
CA MET A 14 -61.80 14.13 -45.98
C MET A 14 -63.12 14.89 -46.00
N MET A 15 -63.53 15.48 -44.88
CA MET A 15 -64.79 16.22 -44.78
C MET A 15 -64.72 17.58 -45.50
N SER A 16 -63.60 18.29 -45.41
CA SER A 16 -63.38 19.53 -46.16
C SER A 16 -63.22 19.31 -47.67
N ALA A 17 -62.74 18.13 -48.11
CA ALA A 17 -62.73 17.77 -49.52
C ALA A 17 -64.14 17.52 -50.10
N GLN A 18 -65.15 17.30 -49.25
CA GLN A 18 -66.55 17.10 -49.62
C GLN A 18 -67.41 18.36 -49.38
N ASP A 19 -66.78 19.51 -49.11
CA ASP A 19 -67.42 20.79 -48.80
C ASP A 19 -67.90 21.51 -50.08
N TYR A 20 -68.94 20.95 -50.69
CA TYR A 20 -69.64 21.57 -51.82
C TYR A 20 -71.11 21.13 -51.87
N ASP A 21 -71.97 22.04 -52.30
CA ASP A 21 -73.39 21.76 -52.47
C ASP A 21 -73.63 20.82 -53.65
N ARG A 22 -74.50 19.83 -53.46
CA ARG A 22 -74.80 18.84 -54.48
C ARG A 22 -76.07 19.22 -55.22
N GLY A 23 -75.93 19.64 -56.49
CA GLY A 23 -77.03 19.93 -57.41
C GLY A 23 -77.82 18.70 -57.90
N GLN A 24 -77.78 17.58 -57.17
CA GLN A 24 -78.31 16.28 -57.63
C GLN A 24 -79.80 16.04 -57.33
N ALA A 25 -80.63 17.08 -57.42
CA ALA A 25 -82.09 16.87 -57.42
C ALA A 25 -82.50 15.97 -58.58
N SER A 26 -81.92 16.19 -59.77
CA SER A 26 -82.30 15.50 -61.00
C SER A 26 -81.90 14.03 -61.04
N SER A 27 -80.67 13.67 -60.61
CA SER A 27 -80.19 12.28 -60.65
C SER A 27 -80.91 11.38 -59.64
N MET A 28 -81.25 11.91 -58.47
CA MET A 28 -81.99 11.16 -57.45
C MET A 28 -83.46 10.95 -57.86
N LEU A 29 -84.11 11.98 -58.42
CA LEU A 29 -85.45 11.85 -59.00
C LEU A 29 -85.47 10.88 -60.19
N GLN A 30 -84.39 10.82 -60.97
CA GLN A 30 -84.24 9.89 -62.10
C GLN A 30 -84.10 8.43 -61.64
N GLY A 31 -83.39 8.18 -60.52
CA GLY A 31 -83.32 6.85 -59.90
C GLY A 31 -84.65 6.40 -59.25
N MET A 32 -85.38 7.33 -58.61
CA MET A 32 -86.68 7.03 -58.01
C MET A 32 -87.79 6.84 -59.05
N ALA A 33 -87.70 7.50 -60.21
CA ALA A 33 -88.62 7.28 -61.33
C ALA A 33 -88.56 5.87 -61.91
N ALA A 34 -87.43 5.17 -61.77
CA ALA A 34 -87.28 3.78 -62.22
C ALA A 34 -87.91 2.75 -61.27
N THR A 35 -88.13 3.11 -60.00
CA THR A 35 -88.46 2.15 -58.94
C THR A 35 -89.83 2.39 -58.29
N VAL A 36 -90.37 3.62 -58.35
CA VAL A 36 -91.62 3.99 -57.67
C VAL A 36 -92.74 4.32 -58.68
N PRO A 37 -93.91 3.67 -58.61
CA PRO A 37 -95.04 3.99 -59.48
C PRO A 37 -95.55 5.41 -59.26
N GLY A 38 -95.62 6.22 -60.32
CA GLY A 38 -96.08 7.62 -60.27
C GLY A 38 -94.97 8.67 -60.29
N MET A 39 -93.74 8.31 -59.90
CA MET A 39 -92.57 9.19 -59.96
C MET A 39 -92.13 9.64 -61.37
N PRO A 40 -92.36 8.88 -62.47
CA PRO A 40 -92.08 9.38 -63.83
C PRO A 40 -92.84 10.66 -64.18
N LYS A 41 -94.06 10.83 -63.64
CA LYS A 41 -94.87 12.04 -63.84
C LYS A 41 -94.33 13.22 -63.05
N VAL A 42 -93.82 12.97 -61.85
CA VAL A 42 -93.16 13.97 -61.00
C VAL A 42 -91.84 14.42 -61.63
N LEU A 43 -91.06 13.49 -62.17
CA LEU A 43 -89.83 13.78 -62.92
C LEU A 43 -90.13 14.60 -64.19
N ALA A 44 -91.18 14.25 -64.94
CA ALA A 44 -91.60 15.02 -66.11
C ALA A 44 -92.11 16.42 -65.74
N ALA A 45 -92.89 16.56 -64.67
CA ALA A 45 -93.34 17.85 -64.16
C ALA A 45 -92.16 18.72 -63.68
N PHE A 46 -91.18 18.11 -63.00
CA PHE A 46 -89.96 18.78 -62.55
C PHE A 46 -89.05 19.23 -63.72
N LEU A 47 -88.88 18.39 -64.75
CA LEU A 47 -88.17 18.76 -65.98
C LEU A 47 -88.90 19.88 -66.74
N GLN A 48 -90.23 19.83 -66.77
CA GLN A 48 -91.06 20.85 -67.41
C GLN A 48 -91.03 22.18 -66.63
N GLU A 49 -91.03 22.12 -65.30
CA GLU A 49 -90.87 23.29 -64.42
C GLU A 49 -89.45 23.86 -64.52
N LYS A 50 -88.40 23.03 -64.58
CA LYS A 50 -87.02 23.46 -64.88
C LYS A 50 -86.92 24.14 -66.25
N SER A 51 -87.68 23.68 -67.25
CA SER A 51 -87.73 24.32 -68.57
C SER A 51 -88.49 25.65 -68.58
N LYS A 52 -89.48 25.83 -67.69
CA LYS A 52 -90.21 27.10 -67.51
C LYS A 52 -89.49 28.10 -66.60
N ALA A 53 -88.72 27.62 -65.63
CA ALA A 53 -87.94 28.41 -64.69
C ALA A 53 -86.55 28.82 -65.22
N ALA A 54 -86.23 28.45 -66.47
CA ALA A 54 -85.04 28.91 -67.19
C ALA A 54 -85.17 30.39 -67.63
N GLN A 55 -85.39 31.29 -66.68
CA GLN A 55 -84.99 32.69 -66.83
C GLN A 55 -83.48 32.80 -66.51
N PRO A 56 -82.70 33.57 -67.28
CA PRO A 56 -81.27 33.74 -67.02
C PRO A 56 -81.08 34.53 -65.72
N GLY A 57 -80.77 33.82 -64.61
CA GLY A 57 -80.42 34.45 -63.34
C GLY A 57 -81.00 33.83 -62.06
N ALA A 58 -81.86 32.80 -62.14
CA ALA A 58 -82.35 32.13 -60.92
C ALA A 58 -81.29 31.15 -60.38
N PRO A 59 -80.87 31.24 -59.11
CA PRO A 59 -79.90 30.31 -58.53
C PRO A 59 -80.44 28.88 -58.54
N GLU A 60 -79.60 27.93 -58.95
CA GLU A 60 -79.93 26.51 -58.89
C GLU A 60 -80.21 26.13 -57.42
N VAL A 61 -81.44 25.74 -57.10
CA VAL A 61 -81.80 25.31 -55.74
C VAL A 61 -81.06 24.00 -55.46
N ALA A 62 -80.07 24.03 -54.58
CA ALA A 62 -79.35 22.84 -54.14
C ALA A 62 -80.34 21.86 -53.48
N ALA A 63 -80.31 20.59 -53.86
CA ALA A 63 -81.16 19.55 -53.26
C ALA A 63 -80.76 19.23 -51.81
N TYR A 64 -79.51 19.51 -51.48
CA TYR A 64 -78.92 19.32 -50.17
C TYR A 64 -77.84 20.40 -50.00
N GLU A 65 -78.04 21.25 -49.01
CA GLU A 65 -77.06 22.23 -48.54
C GLU A 65 -76.14 21.53 -47.52
N PHE A 66 -74.82 21.70 -47.67
CA PHE A 66 -73.85 21.05 -46.79
C PHE A 66 -74.00 21.53 -45.32
N GLN A 67 -74.57 20.70 -44.45
CA GLN A 67 -74.79 21.04 -43.03
C GLN A 67 -73.61 20.73 -42.09
N SER A 68 -72.51 20.19 -42.62
CA SER A 68 -71.39 19.67 -41.82
C SER A 68 -70.36 20.73 -41.38
N GLY A 69 -70.55 22.00 -41.74
CA GLY A 69 -69.61 23.07 -41.36
C GLY A 69 -69.39 23.21 -39.85
N GLY A 70 -70.44 23.05 -39.05
CA GLY A 70 -70.33 23.05 -37.58
C GLY A 70 -69.57 21.85 -37.02
N ILE A 71 -69.68 20.67 -37.66
CA ILE A 71 -68.95 19.46 -37.27
C ILE A 71 -67.47 19.60 -37.61
N VAL A 72 -67.15 20.19 -38.77
CA VAL A 72 -65.76 20.49 -39.16
C VAL A 72 -65.13 21.51 -38.20
N SER A 73 -65.89 22.54 -37.76
CA SER A 73 -65.45 23.47 -36.72
C SER A 73 -65.11 22.75 -35.42
N LEU A 74 -66.00 21.89 -34.94
CA LEU A 74 -65.79 21.12 -33.71
C LEU A 74 -64.56 20.21 -33.81
N LEU A 75 -64.36 19.53 -34.96
CA LEU A 75 -63.19 18.69 -35.19
C LEU A 75 -61.89 19.51 -35.21
N LYS A 76 -61.90 20.72 -35.79
CA LYS A 76 -60.75 21.64 -35.76
C LYS A 76 -60.43 22.11 -34.35
N ASP A 77 -61.44 22.43 -33.55
CA ASP A 77 -61.25 22.81 -32.14
C ASP A 77 -60.71 21.65 -31.30
N LEU A 78 -61.18 20.43 -31.56
CA LEU A 78 -60.67 19.22 -30.92
C LEU A 78 -59.24 18.90 -31.34
N LEU A 79 -58.91 19.06 -32.63
CA LEU A 79 -57.55 18.92 -33.15
C LEU A 79 -56.60 19.87 -32.42
N LYS A 80 -56.93 21.16 -32.35
CA LYS A 80 -56.12 22.17 -31.66
C LYS A 80 -55.91 21.84 -30.17
N LYS A 81 -56.93 21.33 -29.49
CA LYS A 81 -56.81 20.89 -28.09
C LYS A 81 -55.89 19.68 -27.97
N PHE A 82 -56.04 18.68 -28.82
CA PHE A 82 -55.20 17.47 -28.78
C PHE A 82 -53.75 17.73 -29.22
N GLU A 83 -53.51 18.67 -30.14
CA GLU A 83 -52.16 19.14 -30.45
C GLU A 83 -51.52 19.86 -29.25
N GLY A 84 -52.29 20.70 -28.55
CA GLY A 84 -51.84 21.35 -27.32
C GLY A 84 -51.51 20.36 -26.21
N GLU A 85 -52.42 19.41 -25.93
CA GLU A 85 -52.21 18.35 -24.94
C GLU A 85 -51.04 17.43 -25.34
N LEU A 86 -50.86 17.11 -26.63
CA LEU A 86 -49.73 16.33 -27.10
C LEU A 86 -48.41 17.06 -26.84
N SER A 87 -48.33 18.35 -27.19
CA SER A 87 -47.13 19.16 -26.96
C SER A 87 -46.80 19.27 -25.47
N GLU A 88 -47.80 19.45 -24.60
CA GLU A 88 -47.60 19.52 -23.15
C GLU A 88 -47.12 18.19 -22.58
N VAL A 89 -47.66 17.06 -23.06
CA VAL A 89 -47.21 15.72 -22.67
C VAL A 89 -45.79 15.45 -23.15
N GLU A 90 -45.45 15.79 -24.41
CA GLU A 90 -44.10 15.62 -24.96
C GLU A 90 -43.07 16.48 -24.20
N GLU A 91 -43.43 17.73 -23.85
CA GLU A 91 -42.59 18.60 -23.03
C GLU A 91 -42.41 18.03 -21.61
N SER A 92 -43.49 17.58 -20.98
CA SER A 92 -43.44 16.94 -19.67
C SER A 92 -42.59 15.67 -19.67
N GLU A 93 -42.75 14.81 -20.68
CA GLU A 93 -41.97 13.58 -20.84
C GLU A 93 -40.47 13.89 -21.04
N SER A 94 -40.16 14.85 -21.90
CA SER A 94 -38.78 15.31 -22.12
C SER A 94 -38.16 15.85 -20.83
N ASN A 95 -38.89 16.68 -20.09
CA ASN A 95 -38.42 17.24 -18.81
C ASN A 95 -38.21 16.13 -17.76
N GLN A 96 -39.13 15.18 -17.63
CA GLN A 96 -39.00 14.05 -16.71
C GLN A 96 -37.82 13.14 -17.08
N ALA A 97 -37.62 12.84 -18.36
CA ALA A 97 -36.49 12.05 -18.83
C ALA A 97 -35.16 12.77 -18.58
N HIS A 98 -35.12 14.09 -18.77
CA HIS A 98 -33.95 14.90 -18.49
C HIS A 98 -33.62 14.95 -16.99
N GLU A 99 -34.63 15.20 -16.15
CA GLU A 99 -34.49 15.21 -14.69
C GLU A 99 -34.01 13.85 -14.18
N PHE A 100 -34.62 12.76 -14.66
CA PHE A 100 -34.18 11.41 -14.33
C PHE A 100 -32.70 11.21 -14.67
N LYS A 101 -32.28 11.58 -15.89
CA LYS A 101 -30.87 11.45 -16.31
C LYS A 101 -29.93 12.30 -15.45
N LEU A 102 -30.33 13.50 -15.05
CA LEU A 102 -29.54 14.35 -14.17
C LEU A 102 -29.40 13.71 -12.78
N THR A 103 -30.49 13.14 -12.24
CA THR A 103 -30.46 12.44 -10.96
C THR A 103 -29.59 11.19 -11.01
N GLU A 104 -29.63 10.43 -12.10
CA GLU A 104 -28.79 9.25 -12.31
C GLU A 104 -27.30 9.61 -12.31
N ILE A 105 -26.92 10.64 -13.07
CA ILE A 105 -25.53 11.14 -13.12
C ILE A 105 -25.10 11.60 -11.72
N HIS A 106 -25.92 12.43 -11.07
CA HIS A 106 -25.61 12.93 -9.73
C HIS A 106 -25.43 11.79 -8.71
N LEU A 107 -26.33 10.79 -8.71
CA LEU A 107 -26.23 9.65 -7.80
C LEU A 107 -24.98 8.82 -8.10
N SER A 108 -24.66 8.58 -9.37
CA SER A 108 -23.47 7.84 -9.78
C SER A 108 -22.20 8.54 -9.29
N ASP A 109 -22.10 9.86 -9.48
CA ASP A 109 -20.96 10.67 -9.04
C ASP A 109 -20.85 10.69 -7.52
N VAL A 110 -21.97 10.84 -6.80
CA VAL A 110 -22.00 10.80 -5.33
C VAL A 110 -21.55 9.43 -4.81
N ILE A 111 -21.98 8.33 -5.43
CA ILE A 111 -21.56 6.98 -5.05
C ILE A 111 -20.07 6.80 -5.30
N ALA A 112 -19.57 7.21 -6.47
CA ALA A 112 -18.16 7.11 -6.83
C ALA A 112 -17.27 7.89 -5.85
N LYS A 113 -17.63 9.16 -5.58
CA LYS A 113 -16.92 10.02 -4.64
C LYS A 113 -16.98 9.48 -3.21
N SER A 114 -18.16 9.08 -2.74
CA SER A 114 -18.33 8.52 -1.39
C SER A 114 -17.52 7.23 -1.20
N LYS A 115 -17.41 6.42 -2.25
CA LYS A 115 -16.58 5.20 -2.23
C LYS A 115 -15.10 5.55 -2.15
N SER A 116 -14.62 6.50 -2.96
CA SER A 116 -13.24 6.99 -2.91
C SER A 116 -12.89 7.54 -1.52
N ASP A 117 -13.72 8.44 -0.99
CA ASP A 117 -13.53 9.05 0.34
C ASP A 117 -13.48 7.98 1.44
N ARG A 118 -14.31 6.94 1.32
CA ARG A 118 -14.33 5.83 2.29
C ARG A 118 -13.04 5.02 2.24
N GLU A 119 -12.53 4.73 1.05
CA GLU A 119 -11.28 3.99 0.85
C GLU A 119 -10.09 4.78 1.39
N GLU A 120 -10.01 6.08 1.10
CA GLU A 120 -8.97 6.97 1.62
C GLU A 120 -8.99 7.05 3.16
N LYS A 121 -10.17 7.30 3.74
CA LYS A 121 -10.34 7.37 5.20
C LYS A 121 -10.03 6.04 5.89
N ALA A 122 -10.37 4.91 5.26
CA ALA A 122 -10.02 3.59 5.78
C ALA A 122 -8.50 3.37 5.78
N ALA A 123 -7.81 3.75 4.71
CA ALA A 123 -6.36 3.66 4.61
C ALA A 123 -5.66 4.59 5.62
N GLU A 124 -6.14 5.82 5.78
CA GLU A 124 -5.61 6.77 6.76
C GLU A 124 -5.81 6.27 8.19
N LYS A 125 -7.00 5.74 8.51
CA LYS A 125 -7.28 5.13 9.81
C LYS A 125 -6.32 3.96 10.11
N ALA A 126 -6.09 3.08 9.14
CA ALA A 126 -5.16 1.96 9.32
C ALA A 126 -3.72 2.45 9.56
N LYS A 127 -3.26 3.43 8.77
CA LYS A 127 -1.92 4.02 8.91
C LYS A 127 -1.72 4.72 10.26
N THR A 128 -2.70 5.51 10.69
CA THR A 128 -2.65 6.23 11.98
C THR A 128 -2.72 5.27 13.16
N ALA A 129 -3.53 4.22 13.09
CA ALA A 129 -3.57 3.17 14.10
C ALA A 129 -2.23 2.43 14.22
N ALA A 130 -1.60 2.06 13.10
CA ALA A 130 -0.29 1.43 13.08
C ALA A 130 0.81 2.35 13.64
N ALA A 131 0.81 3.64 13.26
CA ALA A 131 1.75 4.63 13.79
C ALA A 131 1.57 4.82 15.30
N SER A 132 0.32 4.86 15.79
CA SER A 132 0.03 4.96 17.22
C SER A 132 0.53 3.74 18.00
N ALA A 133 0.31 2.53 17.48
CA ALA A 133 0.80 1.30 18.09
C ALA A 133 2.34 1.27 18.14
N LYS A 134 3.00 1.64 17.03
CA LYS A 134 4.46 1.74 16.95
C LYS A 134 5.02 2.73 17.98
N ALA A 135 4.48 3.94 18.02
CA ALA A 135 4.91 4.97 18.97
C ALA A 135 4.72 4.55 20.43
N LYS A 136 3.65 3.82 20.76
CA LYS A 136 3.45 3.25 22.09
C LYS A 136 4.49 2.18 22.43
N GLY A 137 4.85 1.33 21.45
CA GLY A 137 5.91 0.34 21.59
C GLY A 137 7.27 1.00 21.84
N GLU A 138 7.65 1.95 20.98
CA GLU A 138 8.90 2.72 21.10
C GLU A 138 8.98 3.47 22.45
N LEU A 139 7.87 4.03 22.94
CA LEU A 139 7.82 4.68 24.26
C LEU A 139 8.08 3.69 25.41
N ALA A 140 7.49 2.49 25.34
CA ALA A 140 7.68 1.46 26.37
C ALA A 140 9.13 0.97 26.40
N GLU A 141 9.71 0.70 25.23
CA GLU A 141 11.11 0.30 25.08
C GLU A 141 12.05 1.39 25.59
N THR A 142 11.85 2.64 25.17
CA THR A 142 12.67 3.79 25.60
C THR A 142 12.64 3.97 27.12
N LYS A 143 11.47 3.78 27.75
CA LYS A 143 11.35 3.83 29.23
C LYS A 143 12.12 2.70 29.90
N ALA A 144 12.08 1.49 29.34
CA ALA A 144 12.81 0.34 29.87
C ALA A 144 14.33 0.54 29.76
N THR A 145 14.80 0.99 28.59
CA THR A 145 16.22 1.32 28.34
C THR A 145 16.69 2.42 29.29
N LYS A 146 15.92 3.50 29.43
CA LYS A 146 16.24 4.58 30.37
C LYS A 146 16.41 4.08 31.81
N ALA A 147 15.51 3.23 32.29
CA ALA A 147 15.60 2.67 33.65
C ALA A 147 16.85 1.78 33.82
N SER A 148 17.21 1.00 32.78
CA SER A 148 18.43 0.20 32.77
C SER A 148 19.69 1.08 32.79
N ASP A 149 19.70 2.17 32.04
CA ASP A 149 20.82 3.12 31.97
C ASP A 149 21.00 3.85 33.31
N GLU A 150 19.89 4.29 33.94
CA GLU A 150 19.90 4.92 35.27
C GLU A 150 20.48 3.97 36.33
N LYS A 151 20.11 2.69 36.29
CA LYS A 151 20.68 1.67 37.18
C LYS A 151 22.18 1.49 36.93
N THR A 152 22.57 1.34 35.67
CA THR A 152 23.98 1.14 35.29
C THR A 152 24.84 2.34 35.70
N LEU A 153 24.31 3.56 35.55
CA LEU A 153 24.97 4.77 36.02
C LEU A 153 25.14 4.77 37.54
N GLY A 154 24.11 4.37 38.30
CA GLY A 154 24.19 4.22 39.75
C GLY A 154 25.28 3.22 40.17
N ASP A 155 25.30 2.05 39.54
CA ASP A 155 26.29 1.00 39.80
C ASP A 155 27.72 1.48 39.45
N MET A 156 27.90 2.20 38.34
CA MET A 156 29.17 2.78 37.94
C MET A 156 29.67 3.83 38.93
N ILE A 157 28.80 4.71 39.43
CA ILE A 157 29.16 5.72 40.44
C ILE A 157 29.58 5.04 41.75
N ALA A 158 28.87 4.01 42.18
CA ALA A 158 29.21 3.25 43.38
C ALA A 158 30.57 2.55 43.23
N LEU A 159 30.79 1.88 42.10
CA LEU A 159 32.06 1.20 41.79
C LEU A 159 33.21 2.19 41.71
N PHE A 160 33.00 3.36 41.10
CA PHE A 160 33.99 4.42 41.02
C PHE A 160 34.41 4.90 42.41
N LYS A 161 33.44 5.22 43.29
CA LYS A 161 33.71 5.62 44.68
C LYS A 161 34.52 4.56 45.43
N GLN A 162 34.10 3.29 45.33
CA GLN A 162 34.79 2.19 46.01
C GLN A 162 36.23 2.03 45.49
N LYS A 163 36.43 2.03 44.17
CA LYS A 163 37.76 1.88 43.57
C LYS A 163 38.67 3.04 43.91
N THR A 164 38.16 4.27 43.91
CA THR A 164 38.93 5.46 44.31
C THR A 164 39.39 5.35 45.76
N SER A 165 38.49 5.00 46.69
CA SER A 165 38.85 4.82 48.11
C SER A 165 39.90 3.71 48.32
N VAL A 166 39.75 2.56 47.65
CA VAL A 166 40.73 1.47 47.71
C VAL A 166 42.07 1.90 47.11
N TYR A 167 42.05 2.63 45.99
CA TYR A 167 43.26 3.13 45.36
C TYR A 167 44.03 4.09 46.27
N GLU A 168 43.34 5.05 46.90
CA GLU A 168 43.93 5.99 47.85
C GLU A 168 44.53 5.28 49.05
N SER A 169 43.82 4.31 49.64
CA SER A 169 44.35 3.48 50.73
C SER A 169 45.61 2.71 50.30
N ASN A 170 45.60 2.12 49.11
CA ASN A 170 46.75 1.39 48.58
C ASN A 170 47.95 2.31 48.29
N GLN A 171 47.73 3.58 47.89
CA GLN A 171 48.83 4.54 47.73
C GLN A 171 49.51 4.84 49.07
N GLN A 172 48.76 4.95 50.17
CA GLN A 172 49.34 5.15 51.49
C GLN A 172 50.13 3.93 51.95
N VAL A 173 49.53 2.73 51.87
CA VAL A 173 50.23 1.48 52.24
C VAL A 173 51.50 1.30 51.40
N ARG A 174 51.45 1.57 50.10
CA ARG A 174 52.62 1.49 49.22
C ARG A 174 53.72 2.48 49.61
N LYS A 175 53.37 3.68 50.06
CA LYS A 175 54.34 4.66 50.57
C LYS A 175 55.03 4.13 51.83
N ASP A 176 54.27 3.57 52.76
CA ASP A 176 54.80 2.99 54.00
C ASP A 176 55.66 1.74 53.74
N GLU A 177 55.25 0.89 52.79
CA GLU A 177 56.04 -0.25 52.32
C GLU A 177 57.38 0.19 51.74
N LEU A 178 57.38 1.21 50.87
CA LEU A 178 58.61 1.74 50.29
C LEU A 178 59.54 2.33 51.36
N GLU A 179 59.01 3.08 52.33
CA GLU A 179 59.80 3.60 53.44
C GLU A 179 60.40 2.46 54.30
N THR A 180 59.61 1.42 54.55
CA THR A 180 60.05 0.24 55.31
C THR A 180 61.13 -0.54 54.56
N ILE A 181 60.98 -0.75 53.25
CA ILE A 181 61.99 -1.37 52.39
C ILE A 181 63.26 -0.52 52.39
N SER A 182 63.16 0.80 52.28
CA SER A 182 64.31 1.70 52.37
C SER A 182 65.04 1.57 53.72
N LYS A 183 64.30 1.49 54.84
CA LYS A 183 64.89 1.24 56.17
C LYS A 183 65.56 -0.14 56.25
N ALA A 184 64.93 -1.18 55.72
CA ALA A 184 65.48 -2.53 55.70
C ALA A 184 66.77 -2.61 54.88
N ILE A 185 66.82 -1.96 53.71
CA ILE A 185 68.04 -1.80 52.91
C ILE A 185 69.11 -1.09 53.75
N GLY A 186 68.77 0.02 54.42
CA GLY A 186 69.71 0.74 55.28
C GLY A 186 70.30 -0.12 56.40
N ILE A 187 69.49 -0.96 57.06
CA ILE A 187 69.95 -1.89 58.09
C ILE A 187 70.85 -2.98 57.50
N ILE A 188 70.45 -3.61 56.39
CA ILE A 188 71.23 -4.67 55.74
C ILE A 188 72.56 -4.14 55.19
N SER A 189 72.57 -2.89 54.71
CA SER A 189 73.76 -2.20 54.20
C SER A 189 74.62 -1.55 55.28
N SER A 190 74.22 -1.58 56.56
CA SER A 190 75.05 -1.07 57.65
C SER A 190 76.25 -1.98 57.90
N ASP A 191 77.39 -1.38 58.27
CA ASP A 191 78.67 -2.10 58.42
C ASP A 191 78.62 -3.23 59.47
N ASP A 192 77.83 -3.03 60.55
CA ASP A 192 77.63 -4.03 61.61
C ASP A 192 76.99 -5.33 61.10
N VAL A 193 76.12 -5.22 60.10
CA VAL A 193 75.37 -6.34 59.53
C VAL A 193 76.10 -6.90 58.30
N ALA A 194 76.59 -6.03 57.41
CA ALA A 194 77.33 -6.41 56.20
C ALA A 194 78.63 -7.20 56.51
N GLY A 195 79.36 -6.80 57.57
CA GLY A 195 80.55 -7.52 58.04
C GLY A 195 80.25 -8.92 58.61
N SER A 196 79.07 -9.12 59.19
CA SER A 196 78.63 -10.45 59.67
C SER A 196 78.22 -11.39 58.53
N TYR A 197 77.72 -10.84 57.42
CA TYR A 197 77.35 -11.59 56.23
C TYR A 197 78.57 -12.09 55.42
N SER A 198 79.66 -11.33 55.36
CA SER A 198 80.91 -11.75 54.68
C SER A 198 81.58 -12.95 55.34
N ASP A 199 81.49 -13.08 56.66
CA ASP A 199 82.13 -14.18 57.39
C ASP A 199 81.30 -15.48 57.38
N ARG A 200 80.00 -15.40 57.04
CA ARG A 200 79.06 -16.53 57.21
C ARG A 200 78.34 -16.99 55.94
N ILE A 201 78.34 -16.19 54.87
CA ILE A 201 77.68 -16.57 53.61
C ILE A 201 78.72 -16.74 52.49
N ASN A 202 79.10 -18.00 52.25
CA ASN A 202 79.78 -18.42 51.01
C ASN A 202 78.73 -18.55 49.88
N LEU A 203 78.21 -17.43 49.37
CA LEU A 203 77.28 -17.48 48.24
C LEU A 203 78.06 -17.63 46.93
N ALA A 204 78.17 -18.87 46.44
CA ALA A 204 78.78 -19.22 45.15
C ALA A 204 78.10 -18.59 43.91
N GLN A 205 77.11 -17.71 44.11
CA GLN A 205 76.21 -17.21 43.07
C GLN A 205 76.56 -15.80 42.55
N VAL A 206 77.59 -15.15 43.09
CA VAL A 206 78.00 -13.78 42.66
C VAL A 206 78.59 -13.77 41.24
N LYS A 207 78.97 -14.91 40.65
CA LYS A 207 79.50 -14.99 39.26
C LYS A 207 78.42 -15.06 38.16
N ALA A 208 77.19 -14.60 38.41
CA ALA A 208 76.11 -14.61 37.42
C ALA A 208 75.58 -13.21 37.04
N ALA A 209 76.35 -12.15 37.30
CA ALA A 209 75.99 -10.75 37.00
C ALA A 209 75.85 -10.40 35.49
N THR A 210 75.85 -11.39 34.58
CA THR A 210 75.71 -11.18 33.14
C THR A 210 74.76 -12.18 32.47
N ARG A 211 73.69 -12.61 33.14
CA ARG A 211 72.58 -13.28 32.45
C ARG A 211 71.42 -12.31 32.26
N THR A 212 71.29 -11.87 31.01
CA THR A 212 70.11 -11.22 30.45
C THR A 212 68.82 -11.82 31.01
N VAL A 213 67.92 -10.96 31.48
CA VAL A 213 66.63 -11.35 32.05
C VAL A 213 65.77 -11.95 30.92
N SER A 214 65.82 -13.27 30.74
CA SER A 214 64.92 -13.97 29.84
C SER A 214 63.66 -14.37 30.59
N LEU A 215 62.47 -13.92 30.15
CA LEU A 215 61.19 -14.35 30.71
C LEU A 215 61.04 -15.87 30.56
N LEU A 216 61.21 -16.58 31.67
CA LEU A 216 61.19 -18.05 31.76
C LEU A 216 59.87 -18.64 31.22
N GLN A 217 58.77 -17.90 31.30
CA GLN A 217 57.45 -18.31 30.79
C GLN A 217 57.42 -18.50 29.27
N LEU A 218 58.03 -17.61 28.48
CA LEU A 218 58.05 -17.69 27.00
C LEU A 218 59.00 -18.79 26.50
N GLY A 219 60.12 -18.99 27.19
CA GLY A 219 61.07 -20.05 26.87
C GLY A 219 60.59 -21.45 27.24
N SER A 220 59.66 -21.59 28.19
CA SER A 220 59.14 -22.91 28.62
C SER A 220 58.11 -23.48 27.64
N SER A 221 57.25 -22.63 27.05
CA SER A 221 56.19 -23.08 26.14
C SER A 221 56.76 -23.65 24.83
N LYS A 222 57.67 -22.92 24.17
CA LYS A 222 58.33 -23.39 22.94
C LYS A 222 59.15 -24.66 23.16
N ARG A 223 59.89 -24.75 24.28
CA ARG A 223 60.65 -25.96 24.62
C ARG A 223 59.75 -27.14 24.95
N ARG A 224 58.62 -26.92 25.62
CA ARG A 224 57.64 -27.96 25.93
C ARG A 224 57.00 -28.52 24.66
N MET A 225 56.60 -27.65 23.72
CA MET A 225 56.03 -28.09 22.43
C MET A 225 57.06 -28.85 21.59
N ALA A 226 58.30 -28.37 21.51
CA ALA A 226 59.38 -29.08 20.81
C ALA A 226 59.69 -30.45 21.44
N ALA A 227 59.73 -30.52 22.78
CA ALA A 227 59.94 -31.78 23.49
C ALA A 227 58.77 -32.76 23.31
N GLN A 228 57.53 -32.27 23.30
CA GLN A 228 56.34 -33.09 23.07
C GLN A 228 56.28 -33.63 21.63
N GLN A 229 56.63 -32.82 20.63
CA GLN A 229 56.73 -33.26 19.23
C GLN A 229 57.82 -34.32 19.04
N GLN A 230 59.01 -34.11 19.62
CA GLN A 230 60.09 -35.09 19.60
C GLN A 230 59.72 -36.40 20.30
N ALA A 231 59.04 -36.32 21.44
CA ALA A 231 58.54 -37.49 22.17
C ALA A 231 57.47 -38.25 21.34
N ALA A 232 56.54 -37.55 20.70
CA ALA A 232 55.53 -38.16 19.84
C ALA A 232 56.15 -38.84 18.61
N GLU A 233 57.19 -38.26 18.02
CA GLU A 233 57.88 -38.86 16.88
C GLU A 233 58.69 -40.10 17.28
N LEU A 234 59.36 -40.06 18.43
CA LEU A 234 60.06 -41.21 19.00
C LEU A 234 59.09 -42.36 19.31
N LEU A 235 57.96 -42.05 19.93
CA LEU A 235 56.90 -43.02 20.24
C LEU A 235 56.29 -43.62 18.95
N ARG A 236 56.11 -42.83 17.89
CA ARG A 236 55.69 -43.35 16.57
C ARG A 236 56.73 -44.28 15.96
N LYS A 237 58.02 -43.90 15.98
CA LYS A 237 59.12 -44.73 15.43
C LYS A 237 59.23 -46.06 16.18
N ARG A 238 59.19 -46.03 17.51
CA ARG A 238 59.27 -47.24 18.35
C ARG A 238 57.98 -48.07 18.30
N GLY A 239 56.81 -47.43 18.24
CA GLY A 239 55.52 -48.10 18.06
C GLY A 239 55.44 -48.88 16.76
N LYS A 240 55.97 -48.34 15.65
CA LYS A 240 56.10 -49.05 14.36
C LYS A 240 57.10 -50.20 14.42
N ALA A 241 58.28 -49.98 15.02
CA ALA A 241 59.30 -51.02 15.14
C ALA A 241 58.86 -52.21 16.02
N LEU A 242 58.07 -51.95 17.06
CA LEU A 242 57.60 -52.96 18.02
C LEU A 242 56.18 -53.48 17.73
N ASN A 243 55.54 -53.03 16.64
CA ASN A 243 54.13 -53.32 16.31
C ASN A 243 53.15 -53.09 17.48
N SER A 244 53.45 -52.14 18.36
CA SER A 244 52.63 -51.87 19.55
C SER A 244 51.57 -50.80 19.27
N LYS A 245 50.31 -51.24 19.20
CA LYS A 245 49.14 -50.37 19.02
C LYS A 245 48.99 -49.36 20.16
N ALA A 246 49.39 -49.71 21.38
CA ALA A 246 49.32 -48.82 22.54
C ALA A 246 50.26 -47.61 22.41
N LEU A 247 51.49 -47.81 21.91
CA LEU A 247 52.46 -46.73 21.69
C LEU A 247 52.05 -45.81 20.54
N LEU A 248 51.44 -46.36 19.49
CA LEU A 248 50.92 -45.58 18.36
C LEU A 248 49.74 -44.71 18.79
N LEU A 249 48.78 -45.26 19.54
CA LEU A 249 47.64 -44.51 20.09
C LEU A 249 48.10 -43.41 21.06
N LEU A 250 49.13 -43.67 21.86
CA LEU A 250 49.67 -42.67 22.78
C LEU A 250 50.35 -41.53 22.03
N ALA A 251 51.09 -41.83 20.96
CA ALA A 251 51.75 -40.82 20.14
C ALA A 251 50.77 -39.94 19.34
N GLU A 252 49.58 -40.46 19.03
CA GLU A 252 48.49 -39.73 18.38
C GLU A 252 47.72 -38.84 19.36
N LYS A 253 47.69 -39.21 20.64
CA LYS A 253 47.11 -38.40 21.73
C LYS A 253 48.02 -37.28 22.23
N VAL A 254 49.28 -37.21 21.80
CA VAL A 254 50.13 -36.04 22.09
C VAL A 254 49.60 -34.87 21.24
N PRO A 255 49.04 -33.82 21.86
CA PRO A 255 48.26 -32.81 21.14
C PRO A 255 49.15 -32.02 20.18
N ALA A 256 48.83 -32.07 18.89
CA ALA A 256 49.14 -30.96 17.99
C ALA A 256 48.26 -29.77 18.39
N ASP A 257 48.83 -28.58 18.41
CA ASP A 257 48.29 -27.30 18.91
C ASP A 257 46.80 -27.30 19.31
N ALA A 258 46.54 -27.26 20.62
CA ALA A 258 45.20 -27.25 21.21
C ALA A 258 44.33 -26.05 20.78
N PHE A 259 44.91 -25.04 20.11
CA PHE A 259 44.23 -23.83 19.66
C PHE A 259 43.98 -23.77 18.15
N ALA A 260 44.49 -24.71 17.35
CA ALA A 260 44.29 -24.70 15.89
C ALA A 260 42.79 -24.72 15.52
N LYS A 261 41.97 -25.47 16.28
CA LYS A 261 40.51 -25.54 16.11
C LYS A 261 39.80 -24.23 16.50
N VAL A 262 40.33 -23.51 17.49
CA VAL A 262 39.76 -22.22 17.93
C VAL A 262 40.10 -21.13 16.93
N ILE A 263 41.33 -21.14 16.39
CA ILE A 263 41.76 -20.22 15.33
C ILE A 263 40.89 -20.42 14.08
N GLY A 264 40.68 -21.67 13.64
CA GLY A 264 39.79 -21.95 12.51
C GLY A 264 38.34 -21.51 12.75
N MET A 265 37.80 -21.71 13.96
CA MET A 265 36.45 -21.26 14.29
C MET A 265 36.30 -19.73 14.28
N ILE A 266 37.37 -18.98 14.63
CA ILE A 266 37.39 -17.52 14.56
C ILE A 266 37.50 -17.06 13.10
N GLU A 267 38.31 -17.72 12.27
CA GLU A 267 38.43 -17.44 10.84
C GLU A 267 37.10 -17.67 10.11
N ASP A 268 36.41 -18.79 10.38
CA ASP A 268 35.08 -19.09 9.84
C ASP A 268 34.02 -18.05 10.25
N LEU A 269 34.09 -17.52 11.47
CA LEU A 269 33.15 -16.50 11.96
C LEU A 269 33.39 -15.14 11.28
N VAL A 270 34.66 -14.80 11.04
CA VAL A 270 35.05 -13.57 10.34
C VAL A 270 34.64 -13.62 8.86
N GLU A 271 34.74 -14.78 8.23
CA GLU A 271 34.28 -14.97 6.84
C GLU A 271 32.77 -14.81 6.73
N LYS A 272 32.00 -15.45 7.62
CA LYS A 272 30.54 -15.27 7.70
C LYS A 272 30.11 -13.84 7.94
N LEU A 273 30.77 -13.12 8.85
CA LEU A 273 30.46 -11.71 9.11
C LEU A 273 30.72 -10.81 7.90
N LYS A 274 31.71 -11.14 7.06
CA LYS A 274 31.97 -10.41 5.81
C LYS A 274 30.92 -10.71 4.75
N GLU A 275 30.49 -11.96 4.61
CA GLU A 275 29.38 -12.32 3.70
C GLU A 275 28.06 -11.68 4.13
N GLU A 276 27.72 -11.73 5.42
CA GLU A 276 26.50 -11.11 5.96
C GLU A 276 26.51 -9.59 5.76
N ALA A 277 27.64 -8.91 5.99
CA ALA A 277 27.78 -7.49 5.74
C ALA A 277 27.62 -7.12 4.24
N ALA A 278 28.13 -7.96 3.34
CA ALA A 278 27.94 -7.76 1.89
C ALA A 278 26.47 -7.97 1.48
N ALA A 279 25.82 -9.01 1.99
CA ALA A 279 24.41 -9.28 1.72
C ALA A 279 23.48 -8.18 2.28
N GLU A 280 23.76 -7.65 3.47
CA GLU A 280 23.03 -6.50 4.02
C GLU A 280 23.26 -5.21 3.22
N ALA A 281 24.48 -4.98 2.72
CA ALA A 281 24.77 -3.82 1.87
C ALA A 281 23.98 -3.89 0.55
N ASP A 282 23.93 -5.05 -0.08
CA ASP A 282 23.16 -5.28 -1.30
C ASP A 282 21.65 -5.16 -1.05
N HIS A 283 21.15 -5.75 0.05
CA HIS A 283 19.75 -5.65 0.42
C HIS A 283 19.34 -4.21 0.77
N LYS A 284 20.23 -3.45 1.42
CA LYS A 284 20.03 -2.02 1.68
C LYS A 284 19.99 -1.21 0.38
N ALA A 285 20.91 -1.47 -0.55
CA ALA A 285 20.90 -0.81 -1.86
C ALA A 285 19.60 -1.09 -2.62
N TRP A 286 19.13 -2.34 -2.61
CA TRP A 286 17.84 -2.73 -3.19
C TRP A 286 16.66 -2.02 -2.51
N CYS A 287 16.63 -1.97 -1.17
CA CYS A 287 15.59 -1.25 -0.42
C CYS A 287 15.57 0.24 -0.76
N ASP A 288 16.73 0.88 -0.81
CA ASP A 288 16.88 2.30 -1.13
C ASP A 288 16.39 2.59 -2.57
N GLU A 289 16.71 1.72 -3.53
CA GLU A 289 16.26 1.84 -4.92
C GLU A 289 14.74 1.65 -5.07
N GLN A 290 14.18 0.61 -4.44
CA GLN A 290 12.74 0.35 -4.47
C GLN A 290 11.96 1.49 -3.79
N LEU A 291 12.43 2.00 -2.65
CA LEU A 291 11.82 3.15 -1.97
C LEU A 291 11.87 4.40 -2.85
N LYS A 292 12.98 4.64 -3.56
CA LYS A 292 13.10 5.76 -4.51
C LYS A 292 12.13 5.59 -5.68
N ALA A 293 12.06 4.41 -6.28
CA ALA A 293 11.14 4.10 -7.38
C ALA A 293 9.67 4.25 -6.95
N ASN A 294 9.33 3.80 -5.75
CA ASN A 294 7.98 3.91 -5.20
C ASN A 294 7.61 5.38 -4.92
N LYS A 295 8.54 6.16 -4.35
CA LYS A 295 8.36 7.61 -4.13
C LYS A 295 8.15 8.37 -5.44
N LEU A 296 8.91 8.04 -6.49
CA LEU A 296 8.74 8.62 -7.82
C LEU A 296 7.39 8.25 -8.45
N LYS A 297 6.98 6.98 -8.37
CA LYS A 297 5.66 6.53 -8.85
C LYS A 297 4.52 7.22 -8.11
N ARG A 298 4.62 7.33 -6.78
CA ARG A 298 3.65 8.03 -5.94
C ARG A 298 3.55 9.50 -6.35
N ASN A 299 4.67 10.22 -6.41
CA ASN A 299 4.67 11.64 -6.78
C ASN A 299 4.13 11.88 -8.20
N LYS A 300 4.44 11.01 -9.17
CA LYS A 300 3.84 11.07 -10.52
C LYS A 300 2.33 10.88 -10.50
N LYS A 301 1.82 9.90 -9.75
CA LYS A 301 0.37 9.67 -9.62
C LYS A 301 -0.33 10.83 -8.90
N THR A 302 0.28 11.40 -7.86
CA THR A 302 -0.28 12.57 -7.16
C THR A 302 -0.28 13.82 -8.04
N ALA A 303 0.74 14.02 -8.87
CA ALA A 303 0.80 15.13 -9.82
C ALA A 303 -0.13 14.97 -11.03
N GLN A 304 -0.56 13.75 -11.36
CA GLN A 304 -1.57 13.48 -12.39
C GLN A 304 -3.02 13.57 -11.86
N ALA A 305 -3.19 13.56 -10.53
CA ALA A 305 -4.48 13.63 -9.87
C ALA A 305 -4.88 15.07 -9.45
N ASN A 306 -3.97 16.02 -9.56
CA ASN A 306 -4.18 17.47 -9.37
C ASN A 306 -4.17 18.18 -10.73
#